data_AF-A0A1F8QXE1-F1
#
_entry.id   AF-A0A1F8QXE1-F1
#
_cell.length_a   1.000
_cell.length_b   1.000
_cell.length_c   1.000
_cell.angle_alpha   90.00
_cell.angle_beta   90.00
_cell.angle_gamma   90.00
#
_symmetry.space_group_name_H-M   'P 1'
#
loop_
_entity.id
_entity.type
_entity.pdbx_description
1 polymer ?
#
loop_
_entity_poly.entity_id
_entity_poly.type
_entity_poly.pdbx_seq_one_letter_code
_entity_poly.pdbx_strand_id
1 'polypeptide(L)'
;MTINSATQRSRLPPVRGEVWRIEFDPTRGDEIRKSRPAVVVSSDAFTPLKTKLVVPLTSWQAKFDDSQWMVRINADPGNGLERDSAADALQLRCVSYDRFVSRLGTVSASVLDEIAAAIAIVVEFQ
;
A
#
# COMPACT_ATOMS: atom_id res chain seq x y z
N MET A 1 -20.95 -16.20 24.09
CA MET A 1 -19.49 -16.41 24.27
C MET A 1 -18.83 -15.86 23.02
N THR A 2 -18.57 -14.55 22.99
CA THR A 2 -18.12 -13.85 21.79
C THR A 2 -16.60 -13.73 21.87
N ILE A 3 -15.90 -14.54 21.09
CA ILE A 3 -14.46 -14.41 20.90
C ILE A 3 -14.20 -13.16 20.05
N ASN A 4 -13.89 -12.04 20.71
CA ASN A 4 -13.26 -10.90 20.06
C ASN A 4 -11.84 -11.35 19.66
N SER A 5 -11.65 -11.71 18.39
CA SER A 5 -10.33 -11.91 17.82
C SER A 5 -9.67 -10.53 17.67
N ALA A 6 -8.97 -10.11 18.72
CA ALA A 6 -8.05 -8.99 18.68
C ALA A 6 -6.98 -9.28 17.63
N THR A 7 -7.10 -8.67 16.45
CA THR A 7 -6.12 -8.70 15.39
C THR A 7 -4.76 -8.33 15.98
N GLN A 8 -3.82 -9.26 15.91
CA GLN A 8 -2.50 -9.15 16.50
C GLN A 8 -1.75 -7.98 15.85
N ARG A 9 -1.83 -6.80 16.49
CA ARG A 9 -1.13 -5.60 16.03
C ARG A 9 0.37 -5.85 16.07
N SER A 10 1.05 -5.64 14.95
CA SER A 10 2.51 -5.68 14.89
C SER A 10 3.11 -4.77 15.95
N ARG A 11 4.08 -5.29 16.72
CA ARG A 11 4.83 -4.51 17.72
C ARG A 11 5.86 -3.56 17.08
N LEU A 12 6.20 -3.76 15.80
CA LEU A 12 7.17 -2.95 15.08
C LEU A 12 6.47 -1.96 14.12
N PRO A 13 7.02 -0.75 13.96
CA PRO A 13 6.48 0.23 13.02
C PRO A 13 6.54 -0.31 11.58
N PRO A 14 5.52 -0.06 10.74
CA PRO A 14 5.57 -0.44 9.33
C PRO A 14 6.76 0.21 8.62
N VAL A 15 7.42 -0.53 7.74
CA VAL A 15 8.71 -0.16 7.13
C VAL A 15 8.53 0.09 5.64
N ARG A 16 9.34 0.97 5.03
CA ARG A 16 9.29 1.26 3.59
C ARG A 16 9.46 -0.03 2.76
N GLY A 17 8.61 -0.22 1.75
CA GLY A 17 8.61 -1.39 0.87
C GLY A 17 7.77 -2.57 1.37
N GLU A 18 7.25 -2.52 2.60
CA GLU A 18 6.36 -3.57 3.10
C GLU A 18 4.96 -3.47 2.47
N VAL A 19 4.39 -4.64 2.21
CA VAL A 19 2.99 -4.81 1.80
C VAL A 19 2.15 -5.11 3.03
N TRP A 20 1.11 -4.32 3.25
CA TRP A 20 0.22 -4.45 4.39
C TRP A 20 -1.24 -4.48 3.96
N ARG A 21 -2.04 -5.25 4.68
CA ARG A 21 -3.49 -5.09 4.67
C ARG A 21 -3.86 -3.88 5.53
N ILE A 22 -4.48 -2.88 4.91
CA ILE A 22 -4.85 -1.61 5.54
C ILE A 22 -6.35 -1.38 5.44
N GLU A 23 -6.98 -0.92 6.52
CA GLU A 23 -8.38 -0.51 6.57
C GLU A 23 -8.54 0.96 6.12
N PHE A 24 -9.09 1.17 4.93
CA PHE A 24 -9.28 2.51 4.36
C PHE A 24 -10.59 3.17 4.77
N ASP A 25 -11.61 2.38 5.12
CA ASP A 25 -12.92 2.94 5.48
C ASP A 25 -12.89 3.73 6.80
N PRO A 26 -13.78 4.71 6.99
CA PRO A 26 -14.75 5.22 5.99
C PRO A 26 -14.09 6.11 4.94
N THR A 27 -14.68 6.13 3.75
CA THR A 27 -14.20 6.88 2.57
C THR A 27 -15.37 7.54 1.83
N ARG A 28 -15.08 8.55 1.01
CA ARG A 28 -16.10 9.29 0.22
C ARG A 28 -15.80 9.19 -1.27
N GLY A 29 -16.85 9.13 -2.11
CA GLY A 29 -16.67 9.11 -3.58
C GLY A 29 -15.72 8.00 -4.04
N ASP A 30 -14.87 8.28 -5.02
CA ASP A 30 -13.98 7.28 -5.64
C ASP A 30 -12.67 7.04 -4.87
N GLU A 31 -12.60 7.47 -3.61
CA GLU A 31 -11.54 7.03 -2.70
C GLU A 31 -11.52 5.49 -2.59
N ILE A 32 -10.33 4.91 -2.49
CA ILE A 32 -10.16 3.49 -2.23
C ILE A 32 -10.89 3.08 -0.94
N ARG A 33 -11.67 2.00 -1.00
CA ARG A 33 -12.56 1.59 0.10
C ARG A 33 -12.18 0.22 0.67
N LYS A 34 -12.73 -0.09 1.84
CA LYS A 34 -12.58 -1.36 2.56
C LYS A 34 -11.14 -1.65 2.96
N SER A 35 -10.88 -2.86 3.43
CA SER A 35 -9.52 -3.33 3.66
C SER A 35 -8.88 -3.76 2.34
N ARG A 36 -7.71 -3.21 2.03
CA ARG A 36 -6.94 -3.49 0.82
C ARG A 36 -5.46 -3.66 1.14
N PRO A 37 -4.73 -4.49 0.38
CA PRO A 37 -3.27 -4.43 0.38
C PRO A 37 -2.79 -3.03 -0.03
N ALA A 38 -1.67 -2.58 0.53
CA ALA A 38 -1.02 -1.32 0.20
C ALA A 38 0.49 -1.44 0.45
N VAL A 39 1.29 -0.73 -0.33
CA VAL A 39 2.74 -0.65 -0.15
C VAL A 39 3.08 0.58 0.69
N VAL A 40 3.92 0.42 1.72
CA VAL A 40 4.44 1.55 2.49
C VAL A 40 5.53 2.26 1.69
N VAL A 41 5.34 3.56 1.41
CA VAL A 41 6.25 4.33 0.54
C VAL A 41 6.93 5.51 1.23
N SER A 42 6.55 5.90 2.44
CA SER A 42 7.30 6.94 3.18
C SER A 42 8.63 6.40 3.72
N SER A 43 9.67 7.24 3.76
CA SER A 43 10.96 6.91 4.38
C SER A 43 10.81 6.49 5.85
N ASP A 44 11.65 5.57 6.29
CA ASP A 44 11.73 5.15 7.70
C ASP A 44 12.48 6.16 8.57
N ALA A 45 13.17 7.12 7.98
CA ALA A 45 13.83 8.22 8.68
C ALA A 45 12.84 9.21 9.33
N PHE A 46 11.57 9.22 8.91
CA PHE A 46 10.54 10.14 9.41
C PHE A 46 9.94 9.71 10.76
N THR A 47 10.81 9.33 11.71
CA THR A 47 10.43 9.06 13.10
C THR A 47 10.30 10.37 13.89
N PRO A 48 9.42 10.46 14.90
CA PRO A 48 8.58 9.40 15.48
C PRO A 48 7.12 9.42 14.99
N LEU A 49 6.85 9.77 13.73
CA LEU A 49 5.47 9.86 13.24
C LEU A 49 4.74 8.52 13.33
N LYS A 50 3.51 8.53 13.85
CA LYS A 50 2.61 7.35 13.93
C LYS A 50 1.74 7.20 12.68
N THR A 51 2.22 7.70 11.56
CA THR A 51 1.57 7.65 10.26
C THR A 51 2.58 7.22 9.20
N LYS A 52 2.09 6.63 8.10
CA LYS A 52 2.90 6.32 6.91
C LYS A 52 2.17 6.78 5.66
N LEU A 53 2.95 7.16 4.64
CA LEU A 53 2.44 7.23 3.27
C LEU A 53 2.37 5.82 2.70
N VAL A 54 1.23 5.47 2.12
CA VAL A 54 0.98 4.17 1.52
C VAL A 54 0.33 4.34 0.15
N VAL A 55 0.68 3.45 -0.79
CA VAL A 55 0.04 3.34 -2.09
C VAL A 55 -0.85 2.09 -2.10
N PRO A 56 -2.18 2.25 -2.18
CA PRO A 56 -3.12 1.13 -2.19
C PRO A 56 -2.97 0.27 -3.44
N LEU A 57 -3.28 -1.01 -3.30
CA LEU A 57 -3.27 -1.97 -4.38
C LEU A 57 -4.69 -2.31 -4.84
N THR A 58 -4.86 -2.39 -6.15
CA THR A 58 -6.03 -2.99 -6.81
C THR A 58 -5.60 -4.20 -7.64
N SER A 59 -6.53 -5.02 -8.10
CA SER A 59 -6.18 -6.14 -8.99
C SER A 59 -5.78 -5.63 -10.36
N TRP A 60 -4.70 -6.19 -10.91
CA TRP A 60 -4.23 -5.81 -12.24
C TRP A 60 -5.30 -6.07 -13.31
N GLN A 61 -5.39 -5.17 -14.28
CA GLN A 61 -6.25 -5.27 -15.47
C GLN A 61 -5.44 -4.77 -16.67
N ALA A 62 -5.56 -5.40 -17.84
CA ALA A 62 -4.82 -5.02 -19.04
C ALA A 62 -5.00 -3.54 -19.44
N LYS A 63 -6.14 -2.93 -19.11
CA LYS A 63 -6.37 -1.49 -19.35
C LYS A 63 -5.40 -0.55 -18.61
N PHE A 64 -4.64 -1.07 -17.64
CA PHE A 64 -3.64 -0.31 -16.90
C PHE A 64 -2.27 -0.28 -17.59
N ASP A 65 -2.06 -1.06 -18.67
CA ASP A 65 -0.78 -1.13 -19.38
C ASP A 65 -0.29 0.25 -19.84
N ASP A 66 -1.21 1.14 -20.24
CA ASP A 66 -0.89 2.50 -20.70
C ASP A 66 -0.98 3.57 -19.60
N SER A 67 -1.27 3.18 -18.35
CA SER A 67 -1.49 4.13 -17.24
C SER A 67 -0.21 4.35 -16.44
N GLN A 68 0.44 5.50 -16.61
CA GLN A 68 1.74 5.82 -15.96
C GLN A 68 1.69 5.86 -14.42
N TRP A 69 0.50 6.00 -13.82
CA TRP A 69 0.31 6.00 -12.37
C TRP A 69 -0.03 4.61 -11.80
N MET A 70 -0.15 3.59 -12.65
CA MET A 70 -0.49 2.21 -12.27
C MET A 70 0.73 1.31 -12.40
N VAL A 71 1.36 0.96 -11.29
CA VAL A 71 2.56 0.12 -11.28
C VAL A 71 2.18 -1.34 -11.08
N ARG A 72 2.55 -2.20 -12.03
CA ARG A 72 2.26 -3.64 -11.94
C ARG A 72 3.13 -4.29 -10.86
N ILE A 73 2.49 -5.13 -10.05
CA ILE A 73 3.14 -5.97 -9.04
C ILE A 73 2.69 -7.40 -9.28
N ASN A 74 3.60 -8.25 -9.74
CA ASN A 74 3.30 -9.67 -9.91
C ASN A 74 3.17 -10.34 -8.54
N ALA A 75 2.19 -11.23 -8.37
CA ALA A 75 2.06 -11.94 -7.11
C ALA A 75 3.22 -12.90 -6.90
N ASP A 76 3.79 -12.88 -5.69
CA ASP A 76 4.82 -13.84 -5.29
C ASP A 76 4.75 -14.13 -3.78
N PRO A 77 5.30 -15.27 -3.32
CA PRO A 77 5.25 -15.63 -1.89
C PRO A 77 5.92 -14.62 -0.95
N GLY A 78 6.88 -13.82 -1.43
CA GLY A 78 7.59 -12.80 -0.65
C GLY A 78 6.78 -11.52 -0.46
N ASN A 79 5.93 -11.16 -1.41
CA ASN A 79 5.02 -10.00 -1.30
C ASN A 79 3.65 -10.35 -0.69
N GLY A 80 3.28 -11.64 -0.69
CA GLY A 80 2.08 -12.15 -0.03
C GLY A 80 0.78 -11.80 -0.75
N LEU A 81 0.85 -11.38 -2.02
CA LEU A 81 -0.31 -11.11 -2.86
C LEU A 81 -0.86 -12.42 -3.43
N GLU A 82 -2.19 -12.55 -3.48
CA GLU A 82 -2.88 -13.72 -4.04
C GLU A 82 -2.98 -13.69 -5.57
N ARG A 83 -2.75 -12.52 -6.18
CA ARG A 83 -2.88 -12.26 -7.61
C ARG A 83 -2.10 -11.02 -8.01
N ASP A 84 -1.76 -10.94 -9.29
CA ASP A 84 -1.17 -9.74 -9.88
C ASP A 84 -2.02 -8.52 -9.55
N SER A 85 -1.33 -7.49 -9.08
CA SER A 85 -1.93 -6.27 -8.55
C SER A 85 -1.33 -5.05 -9.21
N ALA A 86 -1.98 -3.91 -9.04
CA ALA A 86 -1.49 -2.60 -9.46
C ALA A 86 -1.42 -1.68 -8.25
N ALA A 87 -0.28 -1.05 -8.02
CA ALA A 87 -0.17 0.08 -7.12
C ALA A 87 -0.72 1.33 -7.81
N ASP A 88 -1.76 1.92 -7.24
CA ASP A 88 -2.46 3.08 -7.79
C ASP A 88 -1.96 4.36 -7.12
N ALA A 89 -1.03 5.05 -7.79
CA ALA A 89 -0.40 6.25 -7.25
C ALA A 89 -1.37 7.44 -7.08
N LEU A 90 -2.50 7.48 -7.80
CA LEU A 90 -3.55 8.50 -7.59
C LEU A 90 -4.27 8.32 -6.25
N GLN A 91 -4.20 7.12 -5.66
CA GLN A 91 -4.81 6.79 -4.38
C GLN A 91 -3.80 6.86 -3.22
N LEU A 92 -2.61 7.45 -3.42
CA LEU A 92 -1.61 7.71 -2.38
C LEU A 92 -2.26 8.37 -1.16
N ARG A 93 -2.01 7.83 0.03
CA ARG A 93 -2.62 8.34 1.26
C ARG A 93 -1.68 8.25 2.46
N CYS A 94 -1.75 9.26 3.34
CA CYS A 94 -1.18 9.20 4.68
C CYS A 94 -2.17 8.53 5.63
N VAL A 95 -1.76 7.46 6.31
CA VAL A 95 -2.63 6.67 7.21
C VAL A 95 -2.00 6.45 8.58
N SER A 96 -2.83 6.44 9.63
CA SER A 96 -2.42 6.08 11.00
C SER A 96 -1.99 4.61 11.09
N TYR A 97 -1.06 4.31 11.99
CA TYR A 97 -0.69 2.93 12.35
C TYR A 97 -1.89 2.10 12.79
N ASP A 98 -2.93 2.73 13.35
CA ASP A 98 -4.16 2.04 13.75
C ASP A 98 -4.93 1.41 12.58
N ARG A 99 -4.67 1.85 11.34
CA ARG A 99 -5.28 1.29 10.13
C ARG A 99 -4.55 0.06 9.59
N PHE A 100 -3.35 -0.25 10.10
CA PHE A 100 -2.58 -1.42 9.67
C PHE A 100 -3.11 -2.68 10.35
N VAL A 101 -3.64 -3.60 9.55
CA VAL A 101 -4.30 -4.83 10.03
C VAL A 101 -3.30 -5.97 10.14
N SER A 102 -2.59 -6.26 9.06
CA SER A 102 -1.58 -7.33 9.02
C SER A 102 -0.54 -7.11 7.93
N ARG A 103 0.71 -7.48 8.22
CA ARG A 103 1.79 -7.50 7.24
C ARG A 103 1.61 -8.71 6.32
N LEU A 104 1.72 -8.49 5.01
CA LEU A 104 1.61 -9.54 3.99
C LEU A 104 2.99 -9.96 3.47
N GLY A 105 3.90 -9.00 3.29
CA GLY A 105 5.19 -9.27 2.66
C GLY A 105 5.94 -7.98 2.35
N THR A 106 6.79 -8.02 1.34
CA THR A 106 7.57 -6.88 0.83
C THR A 106 7.64 -6.92 -0.69
N VAL A 107 7.64 -5.75 -1.33
CA VAL A 107 7.98 -5.64 -2.76
C VAL A 107 9.50 -5.54 -2.95
N SER A 108 9.97 -5.79 -4.17
CA SER A 108 11.37 -5.54 -4.52
C SER A 108 11.70 -4.04 -4.52
N ALA A 109 13.00 -3.72 -4.45
CA ALA A 109 13.46 -2.34 -4.60
C ALA A 109 13.05 -1.73 -5.95
N SER A 110 13.12 -2.49 -7.04
CA SER A 110 12.72 -2.02 -8.38
C SER A 110 11.24 -1.61 -8.43
N VAL A 111 10.35 -2.44 -7.88
CA VAL A 111 8.91 -2.11 -7.81
C VAL A 111 8.69 -0.88 -6.93
N LEU A 112 9.42 -0.75 -5.83
CA LEU A 112 9.32 0.41 -4.96
C LEU A 112 9.78 1.71 -5.64
N ASP A 113 10.83 1.64 -6.47
CA ASP A 113 11.33 2.75 -7.26
C ASP A 113 10.35 3.13 -8.37
N GLU A 114 9.73 2.15 -9.04
CA GLU A 114 8.65 2.38 -10.01
C GLU A 114 7.44 3.07 -9.36
N ILE A 115 7.04 2.66 -8.15
CA ILE A 115 5.98 3.33 -7.40
C ILE A 115 6.36 4.78 -7.07
N ALA A 116 7.62 5.02 -6.68
CA ALA A 116 8.10 6.37 -6.40
C ALA A 116 8.09 7.25 -7.66
N ALA A 117 8.49 6.71 -8.80
CA ALA A 117 8.42 7.39 -10.10
C ALA A 117 6.97 7.69 -10.49
N ALA A 118 6.05 6.75 -10.30
CA ALA A 118 4.62 6.97 -10.56
C ALA A 118 4.04 8.08 -9.68
N ILE A 119 4.41 8.13 -8.38
CA ILE A 119 4.04 9.24 -7.49
C ILE A 119 4.60 10.57 -8.02
N ALA A 120 5.86 10.60 -8.43
CA ALA A 120 6.50 11.80 -8.98
C ALA A 120 5.75 12.31 -10.23
N ILE A 121 5.34 11.41 -11.14
CA ILE A 121 4.52 11.74 -12.31
C ILE A 121 3.18 12.35 -11.89
N VAL A 122 2.47 11.71 -10.95
CA VAL A 122 1.15 12.17 -10.47
C VAL A 122 1.20 13.59 -9.87
N VAL A 123 2.31 13.97 -9.26
CA VAL A 123 2.48 15.30 -8.65
C VAL A 123 3.33 16.26 -9.50
N GLU A 124 3.62 15.89 -10.76
CA GLU A 124 4.42 16.66 -11.70
C GLU A 124 5.80 17.07 -11.15
N PHE A 125 6.42 16.21 -10.33
CA PHE A 125 7.77 16.43 -9.81
C PHE A 125 8.81 16.25 -10.93
N GLN A 126 9.65 17.28 -11.13
CA GLN A 126 10.71 17.31 -12.15
C GLN A 126 12.08 16.99 -11.58
#